data_AF-H3KC03-F1
#
_entry.id   AF-H3KC03-F1
#
_cell.length_a   1.000
_cell.length_b   1.000
_cell.length_c   1.000
_cell.angle_alpha   90.00
_cell.angle_beta   90.00
_cell.angle_gamma   90.00
#
_symmetry.space_group_name_H-M   'P 1'
#
loop_
_entity.id
_entity.type
_entity.pdbx_description
1 polymer ?
#
loop_
_entity_poly.entity_id
_entity_poly.type
_entity_poly.pdbx_seq_one_letter_code
_entity_poly.pdbx_strand_id
1 'polypeptide(L)' 'MPIPGTTKLERLKENVAAAEVELTAEDLALLRRELDATPVQGDRYRPEHAKRVVE' A
#
# COMPACT_ATOMS: atom_id res chain seq x y z
N MET A 1 1.18 4.06 7.74
CA MET A 1 2.19 4.82 6.97
C MET A 1 2.78 3.89 5.92
N PRO A 2 2.73 4.20 4.61
CA PRO A 2 3.30 3.34 3.56
C PRO A 2 4.83 3.33 3.65
N ILE A 3 5.48 2.17 3.50
CA ILE A 3 6.96 2.04 3.57
C ILE A 3 7.48 1.60 2.19
N PRO A 4 7.52 2.50 1.18
CA PRO A 4 8.01 2.15 -0.14
C PRO A 4 9.52 1.95 -0.13
N GLY A 5 9.98 0.77 -0.54
CA GLY A 5 11.41 0.47 -0.70
C GLY A 5 11.90 0.87 -2.09
N THR A 6 13.03 1.58 -2.18
CA THR A 6 13.69 1.88 -3.46
C THR A 6 15.20 2.00 -3.26
N THR A 7 15.98 1.59 -4.27
CA THR A 7 17.44 1.79 -4.33
C THR A 7 17.84 2.94 -5.26
N LYS A 8 16.89 3.51 -6.02
CA LYS A 8 17.13 4.61 -6.96
C LYS A 8 16.88 5.94 -6.30
N LEU A 9 17.86 6.84 -6.36
CA LEU A 9 17.79 8.17 -5.75
C LEU A 9 16.63 9.02 -6.30
N GLU A 10 16.37 8.96 -7.60
CA GLU A 10 15.27 9.70 -8.22
C GLU A 10 13.90 9.29 -7.66
N ARG A 11 13.70 7.98 -7.45
CA ARG A 11 12.46 7.45 -6.86
C ARG A 11 12.32 7.80 -5.39
N LEU A 12 13.43 7.90 -4.66
CA LEU A 12 13.39 8.39 -3.29
C LEU A 12 12.87 9.84 -3.24
N LYS A 13 13.39 10.71 -4.10
CA LYS A 13 12.96 12.12 -4.18
C LYS A 13 11.47 12.23 -4.51
N GLU A 14 11.01 11.46 -5.49
CA GLU A 14 9.60 11.38 -5.88
C GLU A 14 8.70 10.92 -4.72
N ASN A 15 9.07 9.82 -4.05
CA ASN A 15 8.29 9.28 -2.93
C ASN A 15 8.19 10.27 -1.74
N VAL A 16 9.25 11.06 -1.50
CA VAL A 16 9.24 12.09 -0.45
C VAL A 16 8.34 13.27 -0.86
N ALA A 17 8.42 13.70 -2.11
CA ALA A 17 7.58 14.78 -2.64
C ALA A 17 6.08 14.47 -2.63
N ALA A 18 5.69 13.19 -2.54
CA ALA A 18 4.28 12.78 -2.42
C ALA A 18 3.57 13.36 -1.19
N ALA A 19 4.32 13.79 -0.16
CA ALA A 19 3.73 14.46 1.01
C ALA A 19 3.14 15.85 0.70
N GLU A 20 3.54 16.46 -0.41
CA GLU A 20 3.06 17.76 -0.87
C GLU A 20 1.86 17.66 -1.82
N VAL A 21 1.46 16.43 -2.18
CA VAL A 21 0.34 16.18 -3.09
C VAL A 21 -0.98 16.24 -2.31
N GLU A 22 -1.85 17.17 -2.68
CA GLU A 22 -3.21 17.26 -2.18
C GLU A 22 -4.17 16.53 -3.11
N LEU A 23 -5.00 15.65 -2.56
CA LEU A 23 -6.06 14.96 -3.30
C LEU A 23 -7.40 15.65 -3.04
N THR A 24 -8.19 15.80 -4.10
CA THR A 24 -9.55 16.34 -3.99
C THR A 24 -10.50 15.29 -3.41
N ALA A 25 -11.70 15.72 -3.02
CA ALA A 25 -12.73 14.80 -2.53
C ALA A 25 -13.15 13.79 -3.62
N GLU A 26 -13.20 14.25 -4.87
CA GLU A 26 -13.51 13.44 -6.03
C GLU A 26 -12.45 12.37 -6.30
N ASP A 27 -11.16 12.72 -6.19
CA ASP A 27 -10.05 11.78 -6.34
C ASP A 27 -10.12 10.66 -5.29
N LEU A 28 -10.39 11.04 -4.04
CA LEU A 28 -10.52 10.09 -2.94
C LEU A 28 -11.73 9.15 -3.13
N ALA A 29 -12.86 9.68 -3.60
CA ALA A 29 -14.05 8.88 -3.88
C ALA A 29 -13.80 7.87 -5.02
N LEU A 30 -13.10 8.30 -6.07
CA LEU A 30 -12.73 7.43 -7.18
C LEU A 30 -11.76 6.32 -6.72
N LEU A 31 -10.68 6.67 -6.03
CA LEU A 31 -9.70 5.70 -5.51
C LEU A 31 -10.38 4.67 -4.61
N ARG A 32 -11.31 5.11 -3.73
CA ARG A 32 -12.00 4.21 -2.82
C ARG A 32 -12.86 3.18 -3.57
N ARG A 33 -13.60 3.63 -4.58
CA ARG A 33 -14.45 2.75 -5.40
C ARG A 33 -13.62 1.64 -6.07
N GLU A 34 -12.48 1.99 -6.64
CA GLU A 34 -11.62 1.01 -7.33
C GLU A 34 -10.92 0.05 -6.36
N LEU A 35 -10.51 0.54 -5.18
CA LEU A 35 -9.90 -0.30 -4.14
C LEU A 35 -10.90 -1.30 -3.55
N ASP A 36 -12.15 -0.88 -3.31
CA ASP A 36 -13.19 -1.77 -2.79
C ASP A 36 -13.56 -2.86 -3.82
N ALA A 37 -13.41 -2.58 -5.12
CA ALA A 37 -13.58 -3.57 -6.18
C ALA A 37 -12.41 -4.57 -6.31
N THR A 38 -11.25 -4.26 -5.71
CA THR A 38 -10.01 -5.05 -5.86
C THR A 38 -9.55 -5.61 -4.51
N PRO A 39 -10.09 -6.77 -4.06
CA PRO A 39 -9.67 -7.38 -2.81
C PRO A 39 -8.20 -7.81 -2.87
N VAL A 40 -7.47 -7.57 -1.78
CA VAL A 40 -6.08 -8.00 -1.63
C VAL A 40 -6.02 -9.52 -1.60
N GLN A 41 -5.22 -10.11 -2.48
CA GLN A 41 -5.04 -11.55 -2.60
C GLN A 41 -3.76 -12.01 -1.91
N GLY A 42 -3.82 -13.18 -1.27
CA GLY A 42 -2.67 -13.87 -0.68
C GLY A 42 -2.68 -13.88 0.85
N ASP A 43 -2.32 -15.02 1.42
CA ASP A 43 -2.17 -15.20 2.86
C ASP A 43 -0.81 -14.69 3.32
N ARG A 44 -0.75 -13.98 4.46
CA ARG A 44 0.53 -13.56 5.07
C ARG A 44 1.45 -14.73 5.38
N TYR A 45 0.88 -15.90 5.66
CA TYR A 45 1.58 -17.13 5.97
C TYR A 45 1.03 -18.27 5.15
N ARG A 46 1.89 -19.19 4.68
CA ARG A 46 1.41 -20.47 4.15
C ARG A 46 0.70 -21.26 5.26
N PRO A 47 -0.26 -22.14 4.94
CA PRO A 47 -1.02 -22.90 5.94
C PRO A 47 -0.14 -23.64 6.96
N GLU A 48 1.02 -24.13 6.52
CA GLU A 48 2.02 -24.85 7.34
C GLU A 48 2.70 -23.96 8.40
N HIS A 49 2.78 -22.64 8.17
CA HIS A 49 3.45 -21.70 9.06
C HIS A 49 2.48 -20.92 9.97
N ALA A 50 1.17 -20.99 9.71
CA ALA A 50 0.16 -20.24 10.45
C ALA A 50 0.07 -20.64 11.95
N LYS A 51 0.40 -21.88 12.31
CA LYS A 51 0.32 -22.38 13.70
C LYS A 51 1.35 -21.76 14.67
N ARG A 52 2.42 -21.12 14.17
CA ARG A 52 3.50 -20.58 15.02
C ARG A 52 3.28 -19.12 15.46
N VAL A 53 2.22 -18.48 14.97
CA VAL A 53 1.94 -17.05 15.19
C VAL A 53 0.83 -16.85 16.23
N VAL A 54 0.27 -17.95 16.76
CA VAL A 54 -0.88 -17.95 17.69
C VAL A 54 -0.49 -18.46 19.09
N GLU A 55 0.81 -18.61 19.38
CA GLU A 55 1.35 -18.83 20.72
C GLU A 55 2.04 -17.58 21.26
#